data_AF-A0A840NH23-F1
#
_entry.id   AF-A0A840NH23-F1
#
_cell.length_a   1.000
_cell.length_b   1.000
_cell.length_c   1.000
_cell.angle_alpha   90.00
_cell.angle_beta   90.00
_cell.angle_gamma   90.00
#
_symmetry.space_group_name_H-M   'P 1'
#
loop_
_entity.id
_entity.type
_entity.pdbx_description
1 polymer ?
#
loop_
_entity_poly.entity_id
_entity_poly.type
_entity_poly.pdbx_seq_one_letter_code
_entity_poly.pdbx_strand_id
1 'polypeptide(L)' 'MPDEVKELLGRAAERSGQSMQNYLLLVLEREAKFARNAEIAEMEPVGGGPLSMDEIVDAVRTARGAAPG' A
#
# COMPACT_ATOMS: atom_id res chain seq x y z
N MET A 1 12.21 -21.01 8.94
CA MET A 1 12.80 -19.75 9.42
C MET A 1 13.89 -20.13 10.41
N PRO A 2 15.13 -19.62 10.27
CA PRO A 2 16.18 -19.86 11.25
C PRO A 2 15.76 -19.41 12.65
N ASP A 3 16.21 -20.12 13.70
CA ASP A 3 15.77 -19.87 15.07
C ASP A 3 16.16 -18.46 15.56
N GLU A 4 17.34 -17.98 15.18
CA GLU A 4 17.81 -16.62 15.45
C GLU A 4 16.86 -15.54 14.90
N VAL A 5 16.32 -15.77 13.70
CA VAL A 5 15.37 -14.86 13.04
C VAL A 5 14.03 -14.90 13.76
N LYS A 6 13.60 -16.10 14.18
CA LYS A 6 12.37 -16.30 14.95
C LYS A 6 12.44 -15.56 16.29
N GLU A 7 13.55 -15.65 17.01
CA GLU A 7 13.75 -14.90 18.26
C GLU A 7 13.75 -13.39 18.03
N LEU A 8 14.44 -12.92 17.00
CA LEU A 8 14.48 -11.50 16.67
C LEU A 8 13.07 -10.93 16.41
N LEU A 9 12.27 -11.66 15.63
CA LEU A 9 10.89 -11.30 15.31
C LEU A 9 9.98 -11.40 16.54
N GLY A 10 10.20 -12.39 17.42
CA GLY A 10 9.48 -12.51 18.69
C GLY A 10 9.70 -11.29 19.58
N ARG A 11 10.97 -10.90 19.78
CA ARG A 11 11.32 -9.67 20.52
C ARG A 11 10.74 -8.41 19.90
N ALA A 12 10.65 -8.34 18.57
CA ALA A 12 10.04 -7.20 17.88
C ALA A 12 8.53 -7.13 18.11
N ALA A 13 7.83 -8.26 18.04
CA ALA A 13 6.41 -8.34 18.32
C ALA A 13 6.08 -7.94 19.77
N GLU A 14 6.87 -8.44 20.73
CA GLU A 14 6.74 -8.09 22.16
C GLU A 14 6.91 -6.60 22.41
N ARG A 15 7.95 -5.97 21.82
CA ARG A 15 8.15 -4.51 21.93
C ARG A 15 7.00 -3.71 21.34
N SER A 16 6.29 -4.26 20.37
CA SER A 16 5.10 -3.64 19.77
C SER A 16 3.80 -4.01 20.48
N GLY A 17 3.85 -4.80 21.58
CA GLY A 17 2.67 -5.22 22.33
C GLY A 17 1.77 -6.21 21.59
N GLN A 18 2.32 -6.97 20.65
CA GLN A 18 1.56 -7.84 19.75
C GLN A 18 2.01 -9.29 19.87
N SER A 19 1.12 -10.22 19.50
CA SER A 19 1.54 -11.59 19.23
C SER A 19 2.44 -11.65 18.00
N MET A 20 3.32 -12.64 17.94
CA MET A 20 4.22 -12.84 16.81
C MET A 20 3.47 -12.99 15.47
N GLN A 21 2.32 -13.66 15.48
CA GLN A 21 1.50 -13.87 14.29
C GLN A 21 0.94 -12.55 13.77
N ASN A 22 0.37 -11.72 14.65
CA ASN A 22 -0.20 -10.44 14.26
C ASN A 22 0.86 -9.45 13.75
N TYR A 23 2.02 -9.43 14.42
CA TYR A 23 3.15 -8.62 13.99
C TYR A 23 3.61 -8.99 12.58
N LEU A 24 3.77 -10.28 12.30
CA LEU A 24 4.18 -10.76 10.97
C LEU A 24 3.14 -10.46 9.89
N LEU A 25 1.84 -10.60 10.20
CA LEU A 25 0.77 -10.26 9.27
C LEU A 25 0.86 -8.78 8.87
N LEU A 26 1.02 -7.87 9.84
CA LEU A 26 1.17 -6.43 9.57
C LEU A 26 2.41 -6.12 8.72
N VAL A 27 3.53 -6.78 8.99
CA VAL A 27 4.75 -6.62 8.17
C VAL A 27 4.46 -7.06 6.74
N LEU A 28 3.86 -8.24 6.54
CA LEU A 28 3.53 -8.74 5.20
C LEU A 28 2.55 -7.83 4.46
N GLU A 29 1.52 -7.32 5.13
CA GLU A 29 0.57 -6.37 4.54
C GLU A 29 1.26 -5.05 4.12
N ARG A 30 2.20 -4.58 4.93
CA ARG A 30 3.00 -3.38 4.63
C ARG A 30 3.89 -3.61 3.41
N GLU A 31 4.62 -4.71 3.39
CA GLU A 31 5.49 -5.05 2.25
C GLU A 31 4.69 -5.29 0.97
N ALA A 32 3.52 -5.94 1.05
CA ALA A 32 2.63 -6.11 -0.10
C ALA A 32 2.12 -4.78 -0.67
N LYS A 33 1.81 -3.79 0.19
CA LYS A 33 1.45 -2.44 -0.26
C LYS A 33 2.62 -1.77 -0.99
N PHE A 34 3.84 -1.94 -0.51
CA PHE A 34 5.02 -1.39 -1.19
C PHE A 34 5.29 -2.07 -2.52
N ALA A 35 5.19 -3.39 -2.61
CA ALA A 35 5.31 -4.13 -3.86
C ALA A 35 4.27 -3.64 -4.88
N ARG A 36 3.00 -3.51 -4.47
CA ARG A 36 1.94 -2.97 -5.33
C ARG A 36 2.23 -1.52 -5.78
N ASN A 37 2.75 -0.68 -4.89
CA ASN A 37 3.10 0.70 -5.24
C ASN A 37 4.29 0.74 -6.22
N ALA A 38 5.26 -0.16 -6.08
CA ALA A 38 6.36 -0.31 -7.02
C ALA A 38 5.86 -0.75 -8.40
N GLU A 39 4.95 -1.73 -8.46
CA GLU A 39 4.29 -2.13 -9.71
C GLU A 39 3.57 -0.96 -10.37
N ILE A 40 2.81 -0.15 -9.62
CA ILE A 40 2.12 1.05 -10.15
C ILE A 40 3.14 2.07 -10.68
N ALA A 41 4.28 2.25 -10.00
CA ALA A 41 5.31 3.19 -10.43
C ALA A 41 6.06 2.71 -11.69
N GLU A 42 6.13 1.39 -11.90
CA GLU A 42 6.74 0.77 -13.09
C GLU A 42 5.78 0.67 -14.27
N MET A 43 4.46 0.82 -14.06
CA MET A 43 3.50 0.88 -15.15
C MET A 43 3.78 2.11 -16.02
N GLU A 44 3.93 1.90 -17.34
CA GLU A 44 3.90 3.02 -18.27
C GLU A 44 2.57 3.76 -18.09
N PRO A 45 2.59 5.10 -17.97
CA PRO A 45 1.37 5.88 -17.98
C PRO A 45 0.58 5.51 -19.23
N VAL A 46 -0.63 4.98 -19.04
CA VAL A 46 -1.57 4.78 -20.14
C VAL A 46 -1.79 6.17 -20.74
N GLY A 47 -1.26 6.36 -21.95
CA GLY A 47 -0.93 7.68 -22.48
C GLY A 47 -1.96 8.79 -22.27
N GLY A 48 -1.45 10.00 -22.13
CA GLY A 48 -2.18 11.24 -21.93
C GLY A 48 -1.15 12.25 -21.48
N GLY A 49 -0.98 13.33 -22.23
CA GLY A 49 -0.04 14.39 -21.85
C GLY A 49 -0.31 14.91 -20.43
N PRO A 50 0.60 15.72 -19.86
CA PRO A 50 0.38 16.28 -18.54
C PRO A 50 -0.98 16.97 -18.46
N LEU A 51 -1.83 16.48 -17.55
CA LEU A 51 -3.13 17.08 -17.29
C LEU A 51 -2.93 18.41 -16.55
N SER A 52 -3.69 19.43 -16.94
CA SER A 52 -3.83 20.63 -16.14
C SER A 52 -4.62 20.34 -14.86
N MET A 53 -4.45 21.19 -13.85
CA MET A 53 -5.18 21.06 -12.59
C MET A 53 -6.70 21.12 -12.80
N ASP A 54 -7.16 21.94 -13.75
CA ASP A 54 -8.59 22.08 -14.07
C ASP A 54 -9.16 20.79 -14.67
N GLU A 55 -8.42 20.14 -15.57
CA GLU A 55 -8.81 18.83 -16.13
C GLU A 55 -8.89 17.74 -15.05
N ILE A 56 -7.98 17.75 -14.07
CA ILE A 56 -8.01 16.81 -12.95
C ILE A 56 -9.26 17.06 -12.08
N VAL A 57 -9.54 18.31 -11.75
CA VAL A 57 -10.70 18.67 -10.91
C VAL A 57 -12.01 18.27 -11.57
N ASP A 58 -12.15 18.49 -12.89
CA ASP A 58 -13.35 18.12 -13.63
C ASP A 58 -13.53 16.61 -13.75
N ALA A 59 -12.44 15.86 -13.96
CA ALA A 59 -12.48 14.39 -13.94
C ALA A 59 -12.93 13.85 -12.58
N VAL A 60 -12.40 14.38 -11.48
CA VAL A 60 -12.78 13.96 -10.11
C VAL A 60 -14.25 14.30 -9.81
N ARG A 61 -14.72 15.48 -10.20
CA ARG A 61 -16.13 15.88 -10.04
C ARG A 61 -17.06 14.96 -10.81
N THR A 62 -16.71 14.63 -12.05
CA THR A 62 -17.47 13.72 -12.91
C THR A 62 -17.58 12.33 -12.29
N ALA A 63 -16.46 11.77 -11.82
CA ALA A 63 -16.44 10.46 -11.16
C ALA A 63 -17.29 10.43 -9.88
N ARG A 64 -17.30 11.50 -9.10
CA ARG A 64 -18.12 11.62 -7.87
C ARG A 64 -19.60 11.82 -8.16
N GLY A 65 -19.95 12.54 -9.23
CA GLY A 65 -21.33 12.77 -9.64
C GLY A 65 -22.00 11.56 -10.32
N ALA A 66 -21.21 10.60 -10.82
CA ALA A 66 -21.70 9.40 -11.49
C ALA A 66 -22.05 8.23 -10.54
N ALA A 67 -21.82 8.37 -9.23
CA ALA A 67 -22.24 7.37 -8.26
C ALA A 67 -23.76 7.50 -8.01
N PRO A 68 -24.59 6.48 -8.30
CA PRO A 68 -25.98 6.48 -7.84
C PRO A 68 -25.98 6.39 -6.31
N GLY A 69 -26.73 7.28 -5.67
CA GLY A 69 -27.00 7.25 -4.24
C GLY A 69 -27.88 6.08 -3.83
#